data_AF-A0A0F9GIU8-F1
#
_entry.id   AF-A0A0F9GIU8-F1
#
_cell.length_a   1.000
_cell.length_b   1.000
_cell.length_c   1.000
_cell.angle_alpha   90.00
_cell.angle_beta   90.00
_cell.angle_gamma   90.00
#
_symmetry.space_group_name_H-M   'P 1'
#
loop_
_entity.id
_entity.type
_entity.pdbx_description
1 polymer ?
#
loop_
_entity_poly.entity_id
_entity_poly.type
_entity_poly.pdbx_seq_one_letter_code
_entity_poly.pdbx_strand_id
1 'polypeptide(L)'
;MAEGYNQKGTPDPSWWSDQIQAGEHFRRFFAHEDLWPVWRDYYRGNWDKRQLAVSIFFSMLRQLVPRVYFRNPAVSVTPAKPGFLNIAFAQVVNRIDNKMIRQMDLKSAAKDMVQNAFLFGTAFGKLGWGAQYTPSPTGLGTSAPTRKRGDALEYHSHVEENMPWYQSIHPRDVVLPIGLRNIRESRWIAHRVTRPRDDVENDPRFKVEGKLPALEIRATQGLGIQIQTLVEMVEMYEIRDRQTRRVFVIAPNTSGSSQLLLESDDLLSDSDGFNIFPVIFNEDDEVFWGIPDSRHLDPLQREMNELRTQQMKHRRVAVVKLL
;
A
#
# COMPACT_ATOMS: atom_id res chain seq x y z
N MET A 1 6.81 -31.36 -1.85
CA MET A 1 7.41 -30.11 -1.33
C MET A 1 6.67 -28.97 -1.98
N ALA A 2 6.40 -27.90 -1.23
CA ALA A 2 5.79 -26.69 -1.82
C ALA A 2 6.81 -26.02 -2.75
N GLU A 3 6.38 -25.51 -3.89
CA GLU A 3 7.24 -24.77 -4.82
C GLU A 3 7.80 -23.51 -4.15
N GLY A 4 9.02 -23.07 -4.47
CA GLY A 4 9.66 -21.93 -3.83
C GLY A 4 10.36 -22.22 -2.50
N TYR A 5 10.53 -23.49 -2.16
CA TYR A 5 11.27 -23.94 -0.98
C TYR A 5 12.37 -24.93 -1.36
N ASN A 6 13.53 -24.79 -0.71
CA ASN A 6 14.64 -25.73 -0.85
C ASN A 6 14.29 -27.08 -0.19
N GLN A 7 15.12 -28.11 -0.43
CA GLN A 7 14.95 -29.45 0.18
C GLN A 7 14.93 -29.42 1.73
N LYS A 8 15.53 -28.39 2.34
CA LYS A 8 15.52 -28.16 3.79
C LYS A 8 14.27 -27.45 4.31
N GLY A 9 13.33 -27.10 3.43
CA GLY A 9 12.12 -26.35 3.77
C GLY A 9 12.36 -24.87 4.02
N THR A 10 13.52 -24.30 3.67
CA THR A 10 13.79 -22.86 3.72
C THR A 10 13.31 -22.20 2.42
N PRO A 11 12.72 -20.99 2.46
CA PRO A 11 12.35 -20.25 1.26
C PRO A 11 13.54 -20.07 0.33
N ASP A 12 13.35 -20.27 -0.98
CA ASP A 12 14.37 -19.98 -2.00
C ASP A 12 14.23 -18.53 -2.48
N PRO A 13 15.13 -17.62 -2.09
CA PRO A 13 14.98 -16.21 -2.43
C PRO A 13 14.96 -15.94 -3.93
N SER A 14 15.63 -16.76 -4.74
CA SER A 14 15.71 -16.58 -6.20
C SER A 14 14.33 -16.79 -6.83
N TRP A 15 13.71 -17.93 -6.54
CA TRP A 15 12.36 -18.26 -7.01
C TRP A 15 11.33 -17.20 -6.58
N TRP A 16 11.35 -16.78 -5.32
CA TRP A 16 10.42 -15.75 -4.82
C TRP A 16 10.62 -14.40 -5.50
N SER A 17 11.86 -14.05 -5.85
CA SER A 17 12.15 -12.80 -6.57
C SER A 17 11.59 -12.83 -7.98
N ASP A 18 11.73 -13.97 -8.68
CA ASP A 18 11.16 -14.14 -10.01
C ASP A 18 9.62 -14.05 -9.98
N GLN A 19 8.99 -14.65 -8.97
CA GLN A 19 7.54 -14.56 -8.77
C GLN A 19 7.08 -13.13 -8.46
N ILE A 20 7.85 -12.37 -7.67
CA ILE A 20 7.56 -10.97 -7.40
C ILE A 20 7.66 -10.14 -8.68
N GLN A 21 8.72 -10.34 -9.48
CA GLN A 21 8.87 -9.64 -10.76
C GLN A 21 7.71 -9.94 -11.73
N ALA A 22 7.27 -11.21 -11.78
CA ALA A 22 6.10 -11.61 -12.57
C ALA A 22 4.82 -10.92 -12.07
N GLY A 23 4.62 -10.84 -10.75
CA GLY A 23 3.49 -10.14 -10.13
C GLY A 23 3.51 -8.62 -10.36
N GLU A 24 4.69 -7.99 -10.33
CA GLU A 24 4.87 -6.59 -10.66
C GLU A 24 4.55 -6.32 -12.14
N HIS A 25 4.97 -7.21 -13.04
CA HIS A 25 4.61 -7.13 -14.45
C HIS A 25 3.09 -7.27 -14.67
N PHE A 26 2.45 -8.22 -13.96
CA PHE A 26 1.00 -8.40 -13.98
C PHE A 26 0.27 -7.13 -13.53
N ARG A 27 0.68 -6.52 -12.41
CA ARG A 27 0.14 -5.23 -11.96
C ARG A 27 0.36 -4.12 -12.99
N ARG A 28 1.57 -4.00 -13.53
CA ARG A 28 1.92 -2.96 -14.49
C ARG A 28 1.00 -3.00 -15.71
N PHE A 29 0.74 -4.20 -16.23
CA PHE A 29 -0.11 -4.39 -17.40
C PHE A 29 -1.60 -4.13 -17.11
N PHE A 30 -2.18 -4.77 -16.10
CA PHE A 30 -3.63 -4.70 -15.86
C PHE A 30 -4.07 -3.46 -15.10
N ALA A 31 -3.27 -2.97 -14.15
CA ALA A 31 -3.58 -1.78 -13.38
C ALA A 31 -3.09 -0.47 -14.04
N HIS A 32 -2.45 -0.55 -15.22
CA HIS A 32 -1.91 0.59 -15.97
C HIS A 32 -0.94 1.44 -15.15
N GLU A 33 -0.01 0.78 -14.44
CA GLU A 33 0.90 1.44 -13.49
C GLU A 33 1.71 2.59 -14.12
N ASP A 34 2.04 2.47 -15.40
CA ASP A 34 2.78 3.48 -16.15
C ASP A 34 2.07 4.84 -16.22
N LEU A 35 0.73 4.86 -16.15
CA LEU A 35 -0.08 6.07 -16.19
C LEU A 35 -0.35 6.68 -14.81
N TRP A 36 -0.03 5.97 -13.72
CA TRP A 36 -0.30 6.44 -12.36
C TRP A 36 0.37 7.79 -12.02
N PRO A 37 1.63 8.07 -12.42
CA PRO A 37 2.22 9.38 -12.21
C PRO A 37 1.44 10.49 -12.92
N VAL A 38 0.96 10.24 -14.14
CA VAL A 38 0.20 11.20 -14.94
C VAL A 38 -1.13 11.54 -14.25
N TRP A 39 -1.88 10.53 -13.81
CA TRP A 39 -3.14 10.73 -13.09
C TRP A 39 -2.95 11.48 -11.77
N ARG A 40 -1.84 11.20 -11.07
CA ARG A 40 -1.47 11.93 -9.85
C ARG A 40 -1.15 13.39 -10.14
N ASP A 41 -0.46 13.67 -11.24
CA ASP A 41 -0.16 15.04 -11.65
C ASP A 41 -1.42 15.81 -12.03
N TYR A 42 -2.39 15.17 -12.70
CA TYR A 42 -3.70 15.76 -12.98
C TYR A 42 -4.46 16.13 -11.71
N TYR A 43 -4.41 15.28 -10.70
CA TYR A 43 -4.99 15.57 -9.38
C TYR A 43 -4.27 16.71 -8.66
N ARG A 44 -2.92 16.72 -8.68
CA ARG A 44 -2.09 17.76 -8.03
C ARG A 44 -2.18 19.12 -8.72
N GLY A 45 -2.68 19.17 -9.94
CA GLY A 45 -2.66 20.37 -10.75
C GLY A 45 -1.29 20.64 -11.39
N ASN A 46 -0.44 19.62 -11.48
CA ASN A 46 0.85 19.69 -12.14
C ASN A 46 0.65 19.54 -13.66
N TRP A 47 0.34 20.66 -14.32
CA TRP A 47 0.11 20.70 -15.76
C TRP A 47 1.31 21.28 -16.51
N ASP A 48 1.39 21.00 -17.81
CA ASP A 48 2.30 21.75 -18.68
C ASP A 48 1.93 23.25 -18.64
N LYS A 49 2.93 24.11 -18.42
CA LYS A 49 2.79 25.57 -18.32
C LYS A 49 2.13 26.20 -19.56
N ARG A 50 2.16 25.51 -20.70
CA ARG A 50 1.58 25.99 -21.97
C ARG A 50 0.10 25.68 -22.12
N GLN A 51 -0.47 24.85 -21.26
CA GLN A 51 -1.85 24.39 -21.35
C GLN A 51 -2.76 25.15 -20.38
N LEU A 52 -3.97 25.48 -20.84
CA LEU A 52 -5.01 26.02 -19.97
C LEU A 52 -5.84 24.87 -19.39
N ALA A 53 -5.36 24.31 -18.29
CA ALA A 53 -5.91 23.08 -17.74
C ALA A 53 -7.13 23.27 -16.83
N VAL A 54 -7.94 22.22 -16.74
CA VAL A 54 -9.06 22.10 -15.79
C VAL A 54 -8.94 20.76 -15.10
N SER A 55 -8.82 20.71 -13.77
CA SER A 55 -8.72 19.41 -13.10
C SER A 55 -10.09 18.80 -12.85
N ILE A 56 -10.55 17.95 -13.77
CA ILE A 56 -11.74 17.11 -13.58
C ILE A 56 -11.46 16.10 -12.46
N PHE A 57 -10.25 15.53 -12.45
CA PHE A 57 -9.77 14.60 -11.44
C PHE A 57 -9.93 15.16 -10.02
N PHE A 58 -9.47 16.39 -9.79
CA PHE A 58 -9.63 17.05 -8.49
C PHE A 58 -11.11 17.21 -8.11
N SER A 59 -11.95 17.68 -9.05
CA SER A 59 -13.38 17.87 -8.77
C SER A 59 -14.11 16.56 -8.46
N MET A 60 -13.84 15.48 -9.19
CA MET A 60 -14.48 14.18 -9.02
C MET A 60 -14.04 13.52 -7.72
N LEU A 61 -12.72 13.47 -7.47
CA LEU A 61 -12.18 12.86 -6.25
C LEU A 61 -12.66 13.60 -4.99
N ARG A 62 -12.70 14.95 -5.03
CA ARG A 62 -13.19 15.77 -3.92
C ARG A 62 -14.70 15.60 -3.67
N GLN A 63 -15.47 15.19 -4.67
CA GLN A 63 -16.88 14.82 -4.50
C GLN A 63 -17.05 13.38 -4.01
N LEU A 64 -16.22 12.45 -4.49
CA LEU A 64 -16.33 11.02 -4.19
C LEU A 64 -15.93 10.72 -2.74
N VAL A 65 -14.79 11.24 -2.27
CA VAL A 65 -14.28 10.93 -0.91
C VAL A 65 -15.33 11.24 0.17
N PRO A 66 -15.98 12.42 0.22
CA PRO A 66 -17.00 12.70 1.23
C PRO A 66 -18.30 11.88 1.05
N ARG A 67 -18.61 11.43 -0.17
CA ARG A 67 -19.82 10.63 -0.46
C ARG A 67 -19.67 9.20 0.04
N VAL A 68 -18.50 8.59 -0.20
CA VAL A 68 -18.18 7.24 0.28
C VAL A 68 -17.90 7.28 1.78
N TYR A 69 -17.25 8.33 2.26
CA TYR A 69 -16.82 8.49 3.63
C TYR A 69 -17.45 9.74 4.26
N PHE A 70 -18.74 9.65 4.64
CA PHE A 70 -19.46 10.78 5.27
C PHE A 70 -19.32 10.83 6.80
N ARG A 71 -19.03 9.69 7.46
CA ARG A 71 -18.96 9.56 8.93
C ARG A 71 -17.74 8.74 9.37
N ASN A 72 -17.36 8.89 10.64
CA ASN A 72 -16.35 8.03 11.24
C ASN A 72 -16.85 6.57 11.25
N PRO A 73 -16.02 5.58 10.86
CA PRO A 73 -16.40 4.19 10.92
C PRO A 73 -16.67 3.83 12.38
N ALA A 74 -17.77 3.10 12.58
CA ALA A 74 -18.14 2.57 13.88
C ALA A 74 -18.70 1.17 13.65
N VAL A 75 -18.36 0.26 14.56
CA VAL A 75 -18.94 -1.07 14.58
C VAL A 75 -20.13 -1.05 15.52
N SER A 76 -21.20 -1.77 15.17
CA SER A 76 -22.34 -2.00 16.03
C SER A 76 -22.44 -3.48 16.31
N VAL A 77 -22.14 -3.87 17.54
CA VAL A 77 -22.18 -5.28 17.95
C VAL A 77 -23.56 -5.59 18.51
N THR A 78 -24.23 -6.58 17.91
CA THR A 78 -25.52 -7.08 18.38
C THR A 78 -25.37 -8.53 18.85
N PRO A 79 -26.00 -8.93 19.97
CA PRO A 79 -25.89 -10.28 20.47
C PRO A 79 -26.67 -11.25 19.58
N ALA A 80 -26.04 -12.35 19.17
CA ALA A 80 -26.69 -13.39 18.36
C ALA A 80 -27.78 -14.16 19.13
N LYS A 81 -27.65 -14.28 20.46
CA LYS A 81 -28.62 -14.95 21.33
C LYS A 81 -29.28 -13.95 22.27
N PRO A 82 -30.63 -14.00 22.43
CA PRO A 82 -31.32 -13.14 23.38
C PRO A 82 -30.86 -13.46 24.82
N GLY A 83 -30.83 -12.45 25.67
CA GLY A 83 -30.47 -12.59 27.08
C GLY A 83 -29.79 -11.34 27.64
N PHE A 84 -30.11 -10.99 28.89
CA PHE A 84 -29.58 -9.78 29.54
C PHE A 84 -28.04 -9.74 29.54
N LEU A 85 -27.40 -10.86 29.89
CA LEU A 85 -25.93 -10.96 29.92
C LEU A 85 -25.31 -10.77 28.53
N ASN A 86 -25.92 -11.32 27.48
CA ASN A 86 -25.42 -11.19 26.11
C ASN A 86 -25.54 -9.75 25.60
N ILE A 87 -26.62 -9.04 25.95
CA ILE A 87 -26.81 -7.63 25.64
C ILE A 87 -25.75 -6.79 26.34
N ALA A 88 -25.52 -7.02 27.64
CA ALA A 88 -24.49 -6.31 28.40
C ALA A 88 -23.09 -6.55 27.82
N PHE A 89 -22.77 -7.80 27.48
CA PHE A 89 -21.49 -8.15 26.85
C PHE A 89 -21.32 -7.47 25.49
N ALA A 90 -22.35 -7.49 24.64
CA ALA A 90 -22.32 -6.82 23.34
C ALA A 90 -22.08 -5.31 23.48
N GLN A 91 -22.66 -4.64 24.49
CA GLN A 91 -22.41 -3.22 24.74
C GLN A 91 -20.96 -2.94 25.15
N VAL A 92 -20.36 -3.81 25.96
CA VAL A 92 -18.96 -3.68 26.37
C VAL A 92 -18.03 -3.85 25.16
N VAL A 93 -18.20 -4.92 24.38
CA VAL A 93 -17.41 -5.18 23.16
C VAL A 93 -17.57 -4.02 22.17
N ASN A 94 -18.79 -3.56 21.93
CA ASN A 94 -19.08 -2.42 21.07
C ASN A 94 -18.30 -1.15 21.48
N ARG A 95 -18.20 -0.87 22.79
CA ARG A 95 -17.43 0.27 23.29
C ARG A 95 -15.93 0.08 23.12
N ILE A 96 -15.42 -1.13 23.35
CA ILE A 96 -14.00 -1.48 23.18
C ILE A 96 -13.60 -1.35 21.71
N ASP A 97 -14.35 -1.97 20.79
CA ASP A 97 -14.07 -1.94 19.35
C ASP A 97 -14.09 -0.51 18.81
N ASN A 98 -15.09 0.28 19.18
CA ASN A 98 -15.17 1.67 18.74
C ASN A 98 -14.10 2.57 19.36
N LYS A 99 -13.52 2.21 20.50
CA LYS A 99 -12.34 2.89 21.05
C LYS A 99 -11.11 2.49 20.24
N MET A 100 -10.94 1.21 19.95
CA MET A 100 -9.82 0.66 19.19
C MET A 100 -9.77 1.24 17.76
N ILE A 101 -10.89 1.28 17.05
CA ILE A 101 -11.02 1.88 15.72
C ILE A 101 -10.57 3.35 15.69
N ARG A 102 -10.83 4.11 16.75
CA ARG A 102 -10.38 5.50 16.86
C ARG A 102 -8.89 5.61 17.15
N GLN A 103 -8.33 4.73 18.00
CA GLN A 103 -6.90 4.72 18.32
C GLN A 103 -6.06 4.39 17.08
N MET A 104 -6.51 3.43 16.28
CA MET A 104 -5.86 3.01 15.03
C MET A 104 -5.94 4.03 13.89
N ASP A 105 -6.70 5.12 14.06
CA ASP A 105 -7.02 6.09 13.01
C ASP A 105 -7.50 5.46 11.68
N LEU A 106 -8.42 4.49 11.78
CA LEU A 106 -9.01 3.80 10.61
C LEU A 106 -9.64 4.79 9.62
N LYS A 107 -10.06 5.96 10.11
CA LYS A 107 -10.60 7.07 9.31
C LYS A 107 -9.63 7.53 8.24
N SER A 108 -8.38 7.80 8.60
CA SER A 108 -7.40 8.33 7.66
C SER A 108 -7.01 7.24 6.66
N ALA A 109 -6.79 6.01 7.13
CA ALA A 109 -6.53 4.87 6.26
C ALA A 109 -7.66 4.65 5.24
N ALA A 110 -8.92 4.69 5.66
CA ALA A 110 -10.07 4.52 4.76
C ALA A 110 -10.15 5.64 3.70
N LYS A 111 -9.86 6.90 4.06
CA LYS A 111 -9.82 8.00 3.08
C LYS A 111 -8.74 7.80 2.03
N ASP A 112 -7.55 7.40 2.46
CA ASP A 112 -6.43 7.13 1.56
C ASP A 112 -6.74 5.94 0.65
N MET A 113 -7.41 4.91 1.18
CA MET A 113 -7.87 3.79 0.38
C MET A 113 -8.90 4.22 -0.68
N VAL A 114 -9.91 5.01 -0.32
CA VAL A 114 -10.88 5.54 -1.30
C VAL A 114 -10.18 6.35 -2.39
N GLN A 115 -9.19 7.18 -2.02
CA GLN A 115 -8.39 7.92 -2.97
C GLN A 115 -7.56 7.03 -3.88
N ASN A 116 -6.92 6.00 -3.32
CA ASN A 116 -6.13 5.03 -4.09
C ASN A 116 -7.02 4.21 -5.04
N ALA A 117 -8.21 3.79 -4.60
CA ALA A 117 -9.16 3.03 -5.42
C ALA A 117 -9.67 3.87 -6.60
N PHE A 118 -9.98 5.15 -6.39
CA PHE A 118 -10.34 6.05 -7.49
C PHE A 118 -9.18 6.23 -8.48
N LEU A 119 -7.97 6.49 -7.95
CA LEU A 119 -6.83 6.80 -8.81
C LEU A 119 -6.29 5.59 -9.56
N PHE A 120 -6.23 4.43 -8.91
CA PHE A 120 -5.50 3.24 -9.36
C PHE A 120 -6.38 1.99 -9.48
N GLY A 121 -7.70 2.11 -9.31
CA GLY A 121 -8.68 1.02 -9.45
C GLY A 121 -8.80 0.12 -8.21
N THR A 122 -7.69 -0.10 -7.52
CA THR A 122 -7.60 -0.92 -6.31
C THR A 122 -6.93 -0.15 -5.19
N ALA A 123 -7.36 -0.37 -3.96
CA ALA A 123 -6.70 0.07 -2.75
C ALA A 123 -6.48 -1.09 -1.80
N PHE A 124 -5.50 -0.96 -0.91
CA PHE A 124 -5.22 -1.98 0.10
C PHE A 124 -5.12 -1.34 1.47
N GLY A 125 -5.62 -2.04 2.47
CA GLY A 125 -5.33 -1.73 3.86
C GLY A 125 -4.76 -2.96 4.56
N LYS A 126 -3.69 -2.76 5.32
CA LYS A 126 -3.03 -3.83 6.09
C LYS A 126 -3.37 -3.71 7.55
N LEU A 127 -3.74 -4.86 8.11
CA LEU A 127 -3.87 -5.07 9.54
C LEU A 127 -2.54 -5.64 10.06
N GLY A 128 -2.01 -5.03 11.11
CA GLY A 128 -0.89 -5.58 11.86
C GLY A 128 -1.14 -5.52 13.35
N TRP A 129 -0.16 -5.98 14.12
CA TRP A 129 -0.27 -6.10 15.57
C TRP A 129 1.04 -5.72 16.25
N GLY A 130 0.98 -4.80 17.21
CA GLY A 130 2.16 -4.28 17.89
C GLY A 130 3.03 -3.48 16.92
N ALA A 131 4.32 -3.81 16.82
CA ALA A 131 5.27 -3.19 15.90
C ALA A 131 4.85 -3.23 14.41
N GLN A 132 5.19 -2.17 13.66
CA GLN A 132 4.83 -1.95 12.26
C GLN A 132 5.50 -2.94 11.31
N TYR A 133 6.78 -3.24 11.53
CA TYR A 133 7.58 -4.12 10.65
C TYR A 133 7.75 -5.53 11.21
N THR A 134 7.01 -5.88 12.26
CA THR A 134 6.96 -7.26 12.76
C THR A 134 5.95 -8.05 11.92
N PRO A 135 6.38 -9.07 11.16
CA PRO A 135 5.46 -9.77 10.25
C PRO A 135 4.46 -10.66 11.01
N SER A 136 4.83 -11.21 12.15
CA SER A 136 3.89 -11.92 13.03
C SER A 136 4.25 -11.70 14.50
N PRO A 137 3.25 -11.58 15.40
CA PRO A 137 3.51 -11.35 16.81
C PRO A 137 4.17 -12.58 17.44
N THR A 138 5.43 -12.48 17.84
CA THR A 138 6.15 -13.55 18.54
C THR A 138 6.05 -13.38 20.07
N GLY A 139 5.22 -14.19 20.73
CA GLY A 139 5.14 -14.27 22.20
C GLY A 139 4.39 -13.13 22.87
N LEU A 140 4.80 -12.79 24.11
CA LEU A 140 4.13 -11.80 24.99
C LEU A 140 4.58 -10.34 24.74
N GLY A 141 5.64 -10.13 23.94
CA GLY A 141 6.18 -8.81 23.65
C GLY A 141 5.96 -8.46 22.18
N THR A 142 5.11 -7.47 21.91
CA THR A 142 4.87 -6.97 20.55
C THR A 142 5.38 -5.55 20.36
N SER A 143 6.27 -5.12 21.26
CA SER A 143 6.95 -3.84 21.23
C SER A 143 7.84 -3.69 20.01
N ALA A 144 8.01 -2.46 19.55
CA ALA A 144 8.99 -2.15 18.51
C ALA A 144 10.40 -2.39 19.06
N PRO A 145 11.31 -2.98 18.27
CA PRO A 145 12.70 -3.10 18.70
C PRO A 145 13.34 -1.72 18.86
N THR A 146 14.20 -1.61 19.86
CA THR A 146 15.02 -0.42 20.10
C THR A 146 16.44 -0.66 19.61
N ARG A 147 17.11 0.42 19.16
CA ARG A 147 18.54 0.39 18.88
C ARG A 147 19.31 0.12 20.17
N LYS A 148 20.56 -0.35 20.06
CA LYS A 148 21.47 -0.54 21.21
C LYS A 148 21.65 0.73 22.06
N ARG A 149 21.46 1.92 21.47
CA ARG A 149 21.55 3.23 22.14
C ARG A 149 20.25 3.65 22.85
N GLY A 150 19.16 2.89 22.69
CA GLY A 150 17.84 3.21 23.25
C GLY A 150 16.93 4.01 22.31
N ASP A 151 17.40 4.37 21.13
CA ASP A 151 16.58 5.07 20.12
C ASP A 151 15.51 4.13 19.52
N ALA A 152 14.33 4.66 19.25
CA ALA A 152 13.23 3.91 18.63
C ALA A 152 13.54 3.62 17.15
N LEU A 153 13.42 2.35 16.74
CA LEU A 153 13.62 1.94 15.34
C LEU A 153 12.36 2.11 14.48
N GLU A 154 11.21 2.20 15.14
CA GLU A 154 9.90 2.44 14.53
C GLU A 154 9.25 3.63 15.24
N TYR A 155 8.60 4.50 14.47
CA TYR A 155 8.18 5.83 14.95
C TYR A 155 6.78 6.22 14.46
N HIS A 156 5.95 5.25 14.10
CA HIS A 156 4.59 5.52 13.62
C HIS A 156 3.63 5.79 14.80
N SER A 157 3.02 6.97 14.86
CA SER A 157 2.23 7.43 16.02
C SER A 157 0.99 6.61 16.37
N HIS A 158 0.40 5.90 15.40
CA HIS A 158 -0.80 5.07 15.59
C HIS A 158 -0.51 3.57 15.67
N VAL A 159 0.75 3.22 15.92
CA VAL A 159 1.21 1.85 16.11
C VAL A 159 1.63 1.72 17.58
N GLU A 160 0.83 1.02 18.36
CA GLU A 160 1.05 0.84 19.79
C GLU A 160 1.37 -0.62 20.11
N GLU A 161 2.16 -0.83 21.16
CA GLU A 161 2.49 -2.17 21.64
C GLU A 161 1.22 -2.89 22.12
N ASN A 162 1.11 -4.18 21.79
CA ASN A 162 0.00 -5.06 22.14
C ASN A 162 -1.37 -4.59 21.63
N MET A 163 -1.39 -3.73 20.61
CA MET A 163 -2.59 -3.23 19.96
C MET A 163 -2.57 -3.56 18.47
N PRO A 164 -3.72 -3.84 17.85
CA PRO A 164 -3.81 -3.89 16.40
C PRO A 164 -3.65 -2.49 15.82
N TRP A 165 -3.17 -2.41 14.59
CA TRP A 165 -3.11 -1.18 13.82
C TRP A 165 -3.57 -1.46 12.38
N TYR A 166 -4.09 -0.43 11.72
CA TYR A 166 -4.55 -0.53 10.33
C TYR A 166 -4.04 0.64 9.53
N GLN A 167 -3.38 0.35 8.40
CA GLN A 167 -2.77 1.37 7.55
C GLN A 167 -3.16 1.14 6.09
N SER A 168 -3.42 2.23 5.37
CA SER A 168 -3.54 2.20 3.91
C SER A 168 -2.17 1.96 3.30
N ILE A 169 -2.09 1.01 2.36
CA ILE A 169 -0.89 0.74 1.59
C ILE A 169 -1.13 1.21 0.16
N HIS A 170 -0.10 1.83 -0.41
CA HIS A 170 -0.14 2.22 -1.80
C HIS A 170 -0.18 0.97 -2.70
N PRO A 171 -1.03 0.89 -3.74
CA PRO A 171 -1.16 -0.31 -4.59
C PRO A 171 0.14 -0.78 -5.24
N ARG A 172 1.08 0.13 -5.47
CA ARG A 172 2.45 -0.16 -5.94
C ARG A 172 3.25 -1.06 -4.99
N ASP A 173 2.93 -1.01 -3.71
CA ASP A 173 3.67 -1.74 -2.69
C ASP A 173 3.05 -3.11 -2.41
N VAL A 174 1.98 -3.49 -3.11
CA VAL A 174 1.39 -4.82 -3.02
C VAL A 174 1.64 -5.57 -4.31
N VAL A 175 2.13 -6.80 -4.17
CA VAL A 175 2.40 -7.73 -5.26
C VAL A 175 1.63 -9.02 -5.01
N LEU A 176 0.99 -9.50 -6.07
CA LEU A 176 0.13 -10.67 -6.08
C LEU A 176 0.59 -11.63 -7.18
N PRO A 177 0.34 -12.94 -7.05
CA PRO A 177 0.64 -13.88 -8.11
C PRO A 177 -0.20 -13.60 -9.36
N ILE A 178 0.35 -14.00 -10.50
CA ILE A 178 -0.28 -13.81 -11.81
C ILE A 178 -1.55 -14.64 -11.96
N GLY A 179 -2.50 -14.16 -12.77
CA GLY A 179 -3.71 -14.92 -13.13
C GLY A 179 -4.76 -15.03 -12.02
N LEU A 180 -4.66 -14.20 -10.98
CA LEU A 180 -5.68 -14.13 -9.95
C LEU A 180 -6.87 -13.29 -10.39
N ARG A 181 -8.06 -13.78 -10.05
CA ARG A 181 -9.32 -13.03 -10.08
C ARG A 181 -9.71 -12.51 -8.68
N ASN A 182 -9.46 -13.31 -7.64
CA ASN A 182 -9.80 -12.97 -6.26
C ASN A 182 -8.59 -13.21 -5.32
N ILE A 183 -8.36 -12.29 -4.39
CA ILE A 183 -7.31 -12.43 -3.37
C ILE A 183 -7.48 -13.68 -2.50
N ARG A 184 -8.73 -14.16 -2.32
CA ARG A 184 -9.04 -15.36 -1.52
C ARG A 184 -8.50 -16.65 -2.14
N GLU A 185 -8.26 -16.66 -3.44
CA GLU A 185 -7.65 -17.77 -4.18
C GLU A 185 -6.12 -17.65 -4.22
N SER A 186 -5.57 -16.53 -3.75
CA SER A 186 -4.14 -16.31 -3.77
C SER A 186 -3.40 -17.26 -2.82
N ARG A 187 -2.33 -17.86 -3.34
CA ARG A 187 -1.38 -18.63 -2.55
C ARG A 187 -0.52 -17.73 -1.66
N TRP A 188 -0.09 -16.59 -2.19
CA TRP A 188 0.83 -15.71 -1.48
C TRP A 188 0.51 -14.25 -1.75
N ILE A 189 0.98 -13.38 -0.86
CA ILE A 189 0.96 -11.94 -1.07
C ILE A 189 2.30 -11.38 -0.61
N ALA A 190 2.84 -10.44 -1.37
CA ALA A 190 4.05 -9.73 -1.00
C ALA A 190 3.74 -8.25 -0.79
N HIS A 191 4.22 -7.72 0.32
CA HIS A 191 4.19 -6.30 0.64
C HIS A 191 5.61 -5.75 0.55
N ARG A 192 5.80 -4.83 -0.37
CA ARG A 192 7.04 -4.08 -0.51
C ARG A 192 7.15 -3.03 0.59
N VAL A 193 8.28 -3.03 1.27
CA VAL A 193 8.60 -2.13 2.36
C VAL A 193 9.91 -1.43 2.03
N THR A 194 9.92 -0.10 2.09
CA THR A 194 11.13 0.71 1.95
C THR A 194 11.51 1.32 3.28
N ARG A 195 12.71 1.03 3.79
CA ARG A 195 13.23 1.56 5.07
C ARG A 195 14.64 2.11 4.92
N PRO A 196 15.08 3.04 5.79
CA PRO A 196 16.48 3.46 5.84
C PRO A 196 17.41 2.26 6.06
N ARG A 197 18.53 2.21 5.33
CA ARG A 197 19.52 1.12 5.45
C ARG A 197 19.99 0.96 6.88
N ASP A 198 20.30 2.07 7.54
CA ASP A 198 20.74 2.11 8.95
C ASP A 198 19.69 1.51 9.91
N ASP A 199 18.40 1.69 9.65
CA ASP A 199 17.36 1.07 10.47
C ASP A 199 17.27 -0.44 10.28
N VAL A 200 17.46 -0.91 9.04
CA VAL A 200 17.39 -2.35 8.71
C VAL A 200 18.60 -3.09 9.27
N GLU A 201 19.80 -2.52 9.15
CA GLU A 201 21.04 -3.13 9.64
C GLU A 201 21.11 -3.18 11.18
N ASN A 202 20.50 -2.20 11.87
CA ASN A 202 20.42 -2.17 13.33
C ASN A 202 19.20 -2.93 13.89
N ASP A 203 18.34 -3.50 13.04
CA ASP A 203 17.16 -4.25 13.47
C ASP A 203 17.57 -5.65 13.98
N PRO A 204 17.39 -5.97 15.27
CA PRO A 204 17.78 -7.27 15.82
C PRO A 204 16.95 -8.43 15.25
N ARG A 205 15.82 -8.15 14.59
CA ARG A 205 14.96 -9.17 13.97
C ARG A 205 15.56 -9.71 12.67
N PHE A 206 16.37 -8.91 11.97
CA PHE A 206 16.91 -9.28 10.66
C PHE A 206 18.29 -9.91 10.76
N LYS A 207 18.49 -10.97 9.98
CA LYS A 207 19.80 -11.59 9.76
C LYS A 207 20.38 -11.04 8.46
N VAL A 208 20.99 -9.86 8.54
CA VAL A 208 21.63 -9.22 7.38
C VAL A 208 23.02 -9.82 7.15
N GLU A 209 23.30 -10.26 5.93
CA GLU A 209 24.60 -10.82 5.53
C GLU A 209 25.21 -9.91 4.47
N GLY A 210 26.22 -9.13 4.87
CA GLY A 210 26.87 -8.15 3.99
C GLY A 210 26.10 -6.83 3.89
N LYS A 211 26.34 -6.08 2.81
CA LYS A 211 25.72 -4.76 2.58
C LYS A 211 24.50 -4.90 1.68
N LEU A 212 23.36 -4.40 2.13
CA LEU A 212 22.13 -4.35 1.33
C LEU A 212 22.25 -3.24 0.29
N PRO A 213 21.80 -3.41 -0.97
CA PRO A 213 21.85 -2.36 -1.99
C PRO A 213 20.98 -1.16 -1.58
N ALA A 214 21.51 0.03 -1.82
CA ALA A 214 20.78 1.27 -1.58
C ALA A 214 19.92 1.55 -2.81
N LEU A 215 18.64 1.80 -2.58
CA LEU A 215 17.73 2.33 -3.57
C LEU A 215 18.13 3.78 -3.84
N GLU A 216 18.51 4.07 -5.09
CA GLU A 216 18.60 5.46 -5.55
C GLU A 216 17.19 6.05 -5.60
N ILE A 217 16.81 6.79 -4.56
CA ILE A 217 15.56 7.53 -4.58
C ILE A 217 15.70 8.65 -5.62
N ARG A 218 15.19 8.43 -6.84
CA ARG A 218 15.15 9.45 -7.92
C ARG A 218 14.22 10.64 -7.62
N ALA A 219 13.72 10.78 -6.38
CA ALA A 219 12.66 11.73 -6.02
C ALA A 219 13.08 13.22 -6.10
N THR A 220 14.38 13.53 -6.18
CA THR A 220 14.85 14.92 -6.13
C THR A 220 15.08 15.56 -7.49
N GLN A 221 15.12 14.81 -8.60
CA GLN A 221 15.49 15.40 -9.90
C GLN A 221 14.40 16.30 -10.52
N GLY A 222 13.16 16.27 -10.00
CA GLY A 222 12.05 17.09 -10.52
C GLY A 222 11.62 18.29 -9.66
N LEU A 223 12.03 18.36 -8.39
CA LEU A 223 11.50 19.34 -7.42
C LEU A 223 12.40 20.55 -7.18
N GLY A 224 13.63 20.56 -7.72
CA GLY A 224 14.60 21.63 -7.49
C GLY A 224 15.08 21.73 -6.03
N ILE A 225 14.75 20.75 -5.19
CA ILE A 225 15.16 20.68 -3.78
C ILE A 225 16.53 20.03 -3.71
N GLN A 226 17.55 20.81 -3.35
CA GLN A 226 18.89 20.27 -3.05
C GLN A 226 18.92 19.73 -1.63
N ILE A 227 18.82 18.40 -1.50
CA ILE A 227 19.00 17.71 -0.22
C ILE A 227 20.50 17.46 -0.05
N GLN A 228 21.09 18.00 1.03
CA GLN A 228 22.54 17.89 1.29
C GLN A 228 22.95 16.50 1.79
N THR A 229 22.07 15.80 2.49
CA THR A 229 22.32 14.46 3.03
C THR A 229 21.22 13.50 2.58
N LEU A 230 21.55 12.64 1.61
CA LEU A 230 20.66 11.59 1.15
C LEU A 230 20.68 10.43 2.16
N VAL A 231 19.50 10.06 2.65
CA VAL A 231 19.32 8.84 3.43
C VAL A 231 19.23 7.67 2.45
N GLU A 232 20.13 6.71 2.59
CA GLU A 232 20.11 5.48 1.80
C GLU A 232 18.92 4.62 2.25
N MET A 233 18.04 4.28 1.32
CA MET A 233 16.89 3.41 1.58
C MET A 233 17.15 2.02 1.02
N VAL A 234 16.55 1.00 1.62
CA VAL A 234 16.57 -0.38 1.14
C VAL A 234 15.14 -0.83 0.87
N GLU A 235 14.95 -1.53 -0.24
CA GLU A 235 13.69 -2.18 -0.62
C GLU A 235 13.70 -3.61 -0.08
N MET A 236 12.59 -4.02 0.53
CA MET A 236 12.39 -5.36 1.06
C MET A 236 10.98 -5.83 0.73
N TYR A 237 10.77 -7.14 0.69
CA TYR A 237 9.47 -7.74 0.47
C TYR A 237 9.11 -8.64 1.64
N GLU A 238 8.04 -8.30 2.35
CA GLU A 238 7.37 -9.15 3.33
C GLU A 238 6.40 -10.06 2.58
N ILE A 239 6.71 -11.36 2.52
CA ILE A 239 5.96 -12.37 1.79
C ILE A 239 5.23 -13.26 2.78
N ARG A 240 3.94 -13.45 2.56
CA ARG A 240 3.11 -14.41 3.29
C ARG A 240 2.71 -15.52 2.35
N ASP A 241 3.11 -16.75 2.66
CA ASP A 241 2.67 -17.95 1.92
C ASP A 241 1.61 -18.70 2.73
N ARG A 242 0.40 -18.78 2.17
CA ARG A 242 -0.74 -19.47 2.77
C ARG A 242 -0.59 -20.99 2.69
N GLN A 243 0.12 -21.51 1.69
CA GLN A 243 0.31 -22.95 1.53
C GLN A 243 1.13 -23.53 2.69
N THR A 244 2.17 -22.82 3.12
CA THR A 244 3.06 -23.25 4.22
C THR A 244 2.76 -22.58 5.55
N ARG A 245 1.86 -21.57 5.58
CA ARG A 245 1.57 -20.71 6.75
C ARG A 245 2.82 -20.06 7.33
N ARG A 246 3.70 -19.58 6.45
CA ARG A 246 4.94 -18.90 6.84
C ARG A 246 4.94 -17.48 6.32
N VAL A 247 5.61 -16.62 7.07
CA VAL A 247 5.90 -15.25 6.67
C VAL A 247 7.41 -15.05 6.71
N PHE A 248 7.94 -14.43 5.69
CA PHE A 248 9.37 -14.17 5.59
C PHE A 248 9.64 -12.87 4.86
N VAL A 249 10.79 -12.28 5.14
CA VAL A 249 11.23 -11.03 4.54
C VAL A 249 12.44 -11.30 3.69
N ILE A 250 12.40 -10.91 2.42
CA ILE A 250 13.55 -10.95 1.52
C ILE A 250 13.97 -9.54 1.11
N ALA A 251 15.25 -9.36 0.82
CA ALA A 251 15.78 -8.14 0.23
C ALA A 251 16.64 -8.50 -0.99
N PRO A 252 16.57 -7.72 -2.10
CA PRO A 252 17.52 -7.86 -3.19
C PRO A 252 18.94 -7.58 -2.67
N ASN A 253 19.95 -8.33 -3.11
CA ASN A 253 21.35 -8.12 -2.74
C ASN A 253 22.13 -7.47 -3.91
N THR A 254 23.24 -6.81 -3.60
CA THR A 254 24.19 -6.23 -4.57
C THR A 254 24.79 -7.26 -5.53
N SER A 255 24.84 -8.55 -5.15
CA SER A 255 25.36 -9.64 -5.99
C SER A 255 24.34 -10.20 -6.98
N GLY A 256 23.13 -9.62 -7.05
CA GLY A 256 22.04 -10.09 -7.93
C GLY A 256 21.20 -11.24 -7.35
N SER A 257 21.60 -11.83 -6.23
CA SER A 257 20.84 -12.87 -5.52
C SER A 257 20.06 -12.28 -4.34
N SER A 258 18.76 -12.49 -4.23
CA SER A 258 18.02 -12.02 -3.04
C SER A 258 18.46 -12.74 -1.76
N GLN A 259 18.44 -12.03 -0.65
CA GLN A 259 18.79 -12.55 0.67
C GLN A 259 17.54 -12.70 1.53
N LEU A 260 17.44 -13.81 2.27
CA LEU A 260 16.43 -14.01 3.31
C LEU A 260 16.86 -13.29 4.60
N LEU A 261 16.03 -12.36 5.08
CA LEU A 261 16.32 -11.55 6.27
C LEU A 261 15.63 -12.10 7.53
N LEU A 262 14.40 -12.58 7.40
CA LEU A 262 13.60 -13.09 8.50
C LEU A 262 12.68 -14.20 8.01
N GLU A 263 12.47 -15.21 8.86
CA GLU A 263 11.48 -16.26 8.66
C GLU A 263 10.77 -16.53 9.99
N SER A 264 9.44 -16.55 9.96
CA SER A 264 8.59 -16.88 11.11
C SER A 264 7.28 -17.54 10.67
N ASP A 265 6.57 -18.13 11.63
CA ASP A 265 5.22 -18.64 11.38
C ASP A 265 4.24 -17.48 11.20
N ASP A 266 3.29 -17.63 10.28
CA ASP A 266 2.26 -16.62 10.05
C ASP A 266 1.07 -16.82 11.00
N LEU A 267 0.94 -15.91 11.96
CA LEU A 267 -0.16 -15.89 12.94
C LEU A 267 -1.25 -14.86 12.60
N LEU A 268 -1.02 -14.00 11.60
CA LEU A 268 -1.97 -12.95 11.22
C LEU A 268 -2.81 -13.34 10.00
N SER A 269 -2.32 -14.28 9.18
CA SER A 269 -3.14 -14.91 8.15
C SER A 269 -4.05 -15.97 8.80
N ASP A 270 -5.33 -15.65 8.93
CA ASP A 270 -6.35 -16.57 9.44
C ASP A 270 -6.99 -17.38 8.30
N SER A 271 -7.90 -18.29 8.65
CA SER A 271 -8.71 -19.09 7.73
C SER A 271 -9.42 -18.29 6.63
N ASP A 272 -9.78 -17.02 6.90
CA ASP A 272 -10.55 -16.16 5.99
C ASP A 272 -9.69 -15.39 4.97
N GLY A 273 -8.36 -15.33 5.14
CA GLY A 273 -7.47 -14.69 4.17
C GLY A 273 -6.18 -14.11 4.75
N PHE A 274 -5.54 -13.25 3.96
CA PHE A 274 -4.35 -12.49 4.37
C PHE A 274 -4.74 -11.29 5.25
N ASN A 275 -3.75 -10.72 5.95
CA ASN A 275 -3.91 -9.48 6.71
C ASN A 275 -3.96 -8.21 5.83
N ILE A 276 -4.05 -8.34 4.52
CA ILE A 276 -4.16 -7.25 3.56
C ILE A 276 -5.53 -7.34 2.90
N PHE A 277 -6.31 -6.27 3.04
CA PHE A 277 -7.69 -6.18 2.61
C PHE A 277 -7.80 -5.24 1.41
N PRO A 278 -8.13 -5.77 0.22
CA PRO A 278 -8.34 -4.95 -0.95
C PRO A 278 -9.71 -4.29 -0.94
N VAL A 279 -9.79 -3.09 -1.50
CA VAL A 279 -11.02 -2.39 -1.85
C VAL A 279 -10.94 -2.04 -3.33
N ILE A 280 -11.92 -2.51 -4.10
CA ILE A 280 -12.00 -2.32 -5.54
C ILE A 280 -13.37 -1.73 -5.84
N PHE A 281 -13.42 -0.60 -6.56
CA PHE A 281 -14.69 0.03 -6.93
C PHE A 281 -15.26 -0.57 -8.22
N ASN A 282 -14.41 -0.74 -9.23
CA ASN A 282 -14.78 -1.34 -10.50
C ASN A 282 -14.06 -2.67 -10.64
N GLU A 283 -14.72 -3.73 -10.18
CA GLU A 283 -14.21 -5.10 -10.30
C GLU A 283 -14.21 -5.55 -11.76
N ASP A 284 -13.22 -6.36 -12.12
CA ASP A 284 -13.08 -7.02 -13.41
C ASP A 284 -13.37 -8.52 -13.20
N ASP A 285 -14.02 -9.16 -14.18
CA ASP A 285 -14.39 -10.57 -14.11
C ASP A 285 -13.24 -11.51 -14.48
N GLU A 286 -12.23 -11.03 -15.21
CA GLU A 286 -11.07 -11.83 -15.64
C GLU A 286 -9.86 -11.66 -14.71
N VAL A 287 -9.68 -10.47 -14.13
CA VAL A 287 -8.48 -10.13 -13.35
C VAL A 287 -8.77 -9.46 -12.02
N PHE A 288 -7.85 -9.64 -11.07
CA PHE A 288 -7.97 -9.05 -9.74
C PHE A 288 -7.87 -7.53 -9.72
N TRP A 289 -7.06 -6.93 -10.60
CA TRP A 289 -6.83 -5.49 -10.61
C TRP A 289 -8.06 -4.76 -11.15
N GLY A 290 -8.63 -3.89 -10.33
CA GLY A 290 -9.81 -3.13 -10.70
C GLY A 290 -9.52 -2.08 -11.76
N ILE A 291 -10.55 -1.70 -12.52
CA ILE A 291 -10.43 -0.68 -13.56
C ILE A 291 -10.43 0.71 -12.91
N PRO A 292 -9.35 1.52 -13.04
CA PRO A 292 -9.30 2.84 -12.42
C PRO A 292 -10.32 3.80 -13.04
N ASP A 293 -11.03 4.58 -12.22
CA ASP A 293 -11.88 5.68 -12.71
C ASP A 293 -11.05 6.70 -13.50
N SER A 294 -9.81 6.92 -13.06
CA SER A 294 -8.80 7.71 -13.76
C SER A 294 -8.64 7.34 -15.23
N ARG A 295 -8.72 6.05 -15.57
CA ARG A 295 -8.53 5.57 -16.95
C ARG A 295 -9.64 6.08 -17.87
N HIS A 296 -10.87 6.16 -17.36
CA HIS A 296 -12.01 6.68 -18.10
C HIS A 296 -11.97 8.21 -18.21
N LEU A 297 -11.43 8.89 -17.19
CA LEU A 297 -11.34 10.35 -17.15
C LEU A 297 -10.15 10.91 -17.95
N ASP A 298 -9.06 10.17 -18.10
CA ASP A 298 -7.84 10.58 -18.83
C ASP A 298 -8.12 11.14 -20.24
N PRO A 299 -8.84 10.45 -21.16
CA PRO A 299 -9.09 10.98 -22.49
C PRO A 299 -9.92 12.28 -22.44
N LEU A 300 -10.96 12.33 -21.58
CA LEU A 300 -11.79 13.52 -21.42
C LEU A 300 -10.97 14.72 -20.89
N GLN A 301 -10.07 14.45 -19.94
CA GLN A 301 -9.19 15.44 -19.34
C GLN A 301 -8.23 16.06 -20.37
N ARG A 302 -7.70 15.24 -21.28
CA ARG A 302 -6.81 15.70 -22.36
C ARG A 302 -7.55 16.55 -23.37
N GLU A 303 -8.69 16.06 -23.89
CA GLU A 303 -9.52 16.78 -24.85
C GLU A 303 -9.98 18.15 -24.31
N MET A 304 -10.43 18.21 -23.06
CA MET A 304 -10.84 19.49 -22.45
C MET A 304 -9.69 20.49 -22.34
N ASN A 305 -8.48 20.02 -22.00
CA ASN A 305 -7.30 20.87 -21.91
C ASN A 305 -6.87 21.38 -23.30
N GLU A 306 -6.95 20.54 -24.32
CA GLU A 306 -6.62 20.90 -25.70
C GLU A 306 -7.59 21.95 -26.26
N LEU A 307 -8.90 21.71 -26.15
CA LEU A 307 -9.93 22.64 -26.61
C LEU A 307 -9.81 24.01 -25.95
N ARG A 308 -9.59 24.06 -24.63
CA ARG A 308 -9.41 25.32 -23.90
C ARG A 308 -8.14 26.05 -24.31
N THR A 309 -7.07 25.30 -24.54
CA THR A 309 -5.80 25.86 -25.02
C THR A 309 -5.98 26.43 -26.44
N GLN A 310 -6.71 25.76 -27.32
CA GLN A 310 -7.03 26.24 -28.66
C GLN A 310 -7.90 27.51 -28.62
N GLN A 311 -8.94 27.54 -27.79
CA GLN A 311 -9.78 28.73 -27.57
C GLN A 311 -8.99 29.92 -27.02
N MET A 312 -8.04 29.68 -26.11
CA MET A 312 -7.13 30.72 -25.62
C MET A 312 -6.27 31.27 -26.76
N LYS A 313 -5.65 30.39 -27.56
CA LYS A 313 -4.81 30.80 -28.69
C LYS A 313 -5.62 31.57 -29.74
N HIS A 314 -6.82 31.10 -30.08
CA HIS A 314 -7.72 31.77 -31.01
C HIS A 314 -8.10 33.19 -30.53
N ARG A 315 -8.44 33.34 -29.25
CA ARG A 315 -8.72 34.66 -28.65
C ARG A 315 -7.52 35.60 -28.74
N ARG A 316 -6.30 35.12 -28.45
CA ARG A 316 -5.08 35.94 -28.54
C ARG A 316 -4.80 36.39 -29.97
N VAL A 317 -4.95 35.50 -30.96
CA VAL A 317 -4.77 35.85 -32.38
C VAL A 317 -5.83 36.85 -32.84
N ALA A 318 -7.09 36.69 -32.43
CA ALA A 318 -8.16 37.62 -32.77
C ALA A 318 -7.89 39.04 -32.23
N VAL A 319 -7.37 39.16 -31.01
CA VAL A 319 -6.96 40.46 -30.43
C VAL A 319 -5.82 41.09 -31.22
N VAL A 320 -4.81 40.31 -31.61
CA VAL A 320 -3.67 40.83 -32.41
C VAL A 320 -4.12 41.29 -33.79
N LYS A 321 -5.11 40.64 -34.42
CA LYS A 321 -5.65 41.07 -35.73
C LYS A 321 -6.50 42.34 -35.67
N LEU A 322 -6.98 42.72 -34.49
CA LEU A 322 -7.81 43.90 -34.26
C LEU A 322 -6.99 45.16 -33.91
N LEU A 323 -5.72 45.00 -33.54
CA LEU A 323 -4.77 46.07 -33.21
C LEU A 323 -3.89 46.41 -34.41
#